data_AF-A0A7S3DC83-F1
#
_entry.id   AF-A0A7S3DC83-F1
#
_cell.length_a   1.000
_cell.length_b   1.000
_cell.length_c   1.000
_cell.angle_alpha   90.00
_cell.angle_beta   90.00
_cell.angle_gamma   90.00
#
_symmetry.space_group_name_H-M   'P 1'
#
loop_
_entity.id
_entity.type
_entity.pdbx_description
1 polymer ?
#
loop_
_entity_poly.entity_id
_entity_poly.type
_entity_poly.pdbx_seq_one_letter_code
_entity_poly.pdbx_strand_id
1 'polypeptide(L)'
;EHWMPDREHIQCTFPKCSKKFSSFHRRHHCRLCGGIFCSGHCSKKLKLDIEAKVDEDNGFPHRVCDTCFEKYTDEQSDSETEDIKREHWVRDKDASACMDPTCGKLFHIKR
;
A
#
# COMPACT_ATOMS: atom_id res chain seq x y z
N GLU A 1 20.74 9.00 -5.58
CA GLU A 1 20.21 8.61 -6.91
C GLU A 1 19.12 7.57 -6.70
N HIS A 2 17.88 7.83 -7.10
CA HIS A 2 16.69 7.01 -6.74
C HIS A 2 16.22 6.06 -7.85
N TRP A 3 16.83 6.12 -9.03
CA TRP A 3 16.39 5.38 -10.21
C TRP A 3 17.42 4.31 -10.58
N MET A 4 16.97 3.07 -10.76
CA MET A 4 17.89 1.98 -11.13
C MET A 4 18.45 2.19 -12.54
N PRO A 5 19.75 1.98 -12.77
CA PRO A 5 20.37 2.19 -14.07
C PRO A 5 19.83 1.19 -15.11
N ASP A 6 19.36 1.71 -16.24
CA ASP A 6 18.69 0.96 -17.33
C ASP A 6 19.53 -0.18 -17.93
N ARG A 7 20.87 -0.11 -17.85
CA ARG A 7 21.78 -1.05 -18.52
C ARG A 7 21.85 -2.43 -17.85
N GLU A 8 21.50 -2.53 -16.58
CA GLU A 8 21.59 -3.78 -15.82
C GLU A 8 20.27 -4.57 -15.82
N HIS A 9 19.14 -3.88 -16.06
CA HIS A 9 17.82 -4.51 -16.08
C HIS A 9 17.38 -4.89 -17.50
N ILE A 10 17.62 -6.15 -17.84
CA ILE A 10 17.18 -6.76 -19.11
C ILE A 10 15.75 -7.33 -19.05
N GLN A 11 15.13 -7.39 -17.88
CA GLN A 11 13.80 -7.97 -17.67
C GLN A 11 13.01 -7.24 -16.59
N CYS A 12 11.70 -7.47 -16.57
CA CYS A 12 10.79 -6.94 -15.55
C CYS A 12 11.27 -7.28 -14.13
N THR A 13 11.26 -6.29 -13.22
CA THR A 13 11.69 -6.45 -11.83
C THR A 13 10.67 -7.24 -10.99
N PHE A 14 9.46 -7.46 -11.49
CA PHE A 14 8.43 -8.21 -10.76
C PHE A 14 8.85 -9.69 -10.58
N PRO A 15 8.88 -10.25 -9.35
CA PRO A 15 9.50 -11.56 -9.06
C PRO A 15 8.99 -12.75 -9.88
N LYS A 16 7.72 -12.70 -10.31
CA LYS A 16 7.05 -13.78 -11.08
C LYS A 16 6.92 -13.44 -12.57
N CYS A 17 7.65 -12.43 -13.06
CA CYS A 17 7.59 -12.00 -14.45
C CYS A 17 8.94 -12.19 -15.15
N SER A 18 8.97 -13.04 -16.17
CA SER A 18 10.18 -13.28 -16.98
C SER A 18 10.18 -12.50 -18.31
N LYS A 19 9.38 -11.44 -18.44
CA LYS A 19 9.34 -10.62 -19.67
C LYS A 19 10.64 -9.84 -19.81
N LYS A 20 11.41 -10.14 -20.85
CA LYS A 20 12.61 -9.41 -21.23
C LYS A 20 12.26 -8.13 -21.98
N PHE A 21 13.01 -7.07 -21.73
CA PHE A 21 12.86 -5.82 -22.45
C PHE A 21 13.48 -5.92 -23.84
N SER A 22 12.82 -5.31 -24.81
CA SER A 22 13.25 -5.25 -26.20
C SER A 22 12.67 -3.99 -26.85
N SER A 23 12.96 -3.76 -28.13
CA SER A 23 12.36 -2.63 -28.86
C SER A 23 10.82 -2.66 -28.85
N PHE A 24 10.21 -3.84 -28.76
CA PHE A 24 8.76 -4.04 -28.64
C PHE A 24 8.28 -4.08 -27.18
N HIS A 25 9.10 -4.59 -26.26
CA HIS A 25 8.81 -4.63 -24.83
C HIS A 25 9.56 -3.51 -24.10
N ARG A 26 8.95 -2.33 -24.07
CA ARG A 26 9.55 -1.12 -23.47
C ARG A 26 9.65 -1.22 -21.94
N ARG A 27 10.64 -0.51 -21.40
CA ARG A 27 10.86 -0.34 -19.96
C ARG A 27 9.90 0.72 -19.40
N HIS A 28 9.36 0.46 -18.21
CA HIS A 28 8.52 1.41 -17.48
C HIS A 28 9.01 1.56 -16.04
N HIS A 29 9.43 2.78 -15.69
CA HIS A 29 9.85 3.10 -14.34
C HIS A 29 8.65 3.34 -13.41
N CYS A 30 8.70 2.77 -12.22
CA CYS A 30 7.85 3.19 -11.10
C CYS A 30 8.39 4.50 -10.55
N ARG A 31 7.55 5.53 -10.44
CA ARG A 31 7.98 6.84 -9.91
C ARG A 31 8.14 6.85 -8.39
N LEU A 32 7.55 5.88 -7.69
CA LEU A 32 7.64 5.75 -6.24
C LEU A 32 8.92 5.03 -5.81
N CYS A 33 9.19 3.82 -6.34
CA CYS A 33 10.36 3.02 -5.94
C CYS A 33 11.54 3.05 -6.92
N GLY A 34 11.41 3.69 -8.08
CA GLY A 34 12.46 3.78 -9.10
C GLY A 34 12.72 2.49 -9.90
N GLY A 35 12.00 1.40 -9.62
CA GLY A 35 12.20 0.11 -10.30
C GLY A 35 11.66 0.05 -11.73
N ILE A 36 12.18 -0.91 -12.52
CA ILE A 36 11.88 -1.06 -13.95
C ILE A 36 10.98 -2.27 -14.20
N PHE A 37 9.85 -2.04 -14.86
CA PHE A 37 8.79 -3.03 -15.05
C PHE A 37 8.27 -3.05 -16.49
N CYS A 38 7.56 -4.12 -16.84
CA CYS A 38 6.80 -4.17 -18.10
C CYS A 38 5.48 -3.37 -17.98
N SER A 39 4.79 -3.14 -19.09
CA SER A 39 3.54 -2.38 -19.11
C SER A 39 2.46 -2.94 -18.19
N GLY A 40 2.41 -4.28 -18.03
CA GLY A 40 1.46 -4.96 -17.16
C GLY A 40 1.67 -4.64 -15.69
N HIS A 41 2.92 -4.77 -15.21
CA HIS A 41 3.27 -4.64 -13.78
C HIS A 41 3.52 -3.20 -13.32
N CYS A 42 3.20 -2.24 -14.19
CA CYS A 42 3.40 -0.81 -13.94
C CYS A 42 2.30 -0.04 -14.64
N SER A 43 1.06 -0.53 -14.60
CA SER A 43 -0.08 0.07 -15.29
C SER A 43 -0.84 1.07 -14.41
N LYS A 44 -0.68 0.97 -13.09
CA LYS A 44 -1.38 1.77 -12.09
C LYS A 44 -0.77 3.16 -11.92
N LYS A 45 -1.52 4.06 -11.29
CA LYS A 45 -1.08 5.43 -10.97
C LYS A 45 -1.46 5.79 -9.53
N LEU A 46 -0.60 6.55 -8.88
CA LEU A 46 -0.85 7.23 -7.61
C LEU A 46 -0.59 8.72 -7.80
N LYS A 47 -1.25 9.57 -7.02
CA LYS A 47 -0.95 11.00 -6.99
C LYS A 47 0.32 11.21 -6.17
N LEU A 48 1.40 11.65 -6.81
CA LEU A 48 2.68 11.89 -6.14
C LEU A 48 3.05 13.37 -6.16
N ASP A 49 3.69 13.84 -5.10
CA ASP A 49 4.29 15.16 -5.03
C ASP A 49 5.66 15.22 -5.74
N ILE A 50 6.34 16.37 -5.65
CA ILE A 50 7.68 16.57 -6.22
C ILE A 50 8.77 15.72 -5.55
N GLU A 51 8.54 15.27 -4.32
CA GLU A 51 9.43 14.39 -3.56
C GLU A 51 9.14 12.90 -3.80
N ALA A 52 8.22 12.59 -4.72
CA ALA A 52 7.73 11.25 -5.00
C ALA A 52 7.06 10.57 -3.79
N LYS A 53 6.44 11.34 -2.89
CA LYS A 53 5.55 10.85 -1.83
C LYS A 53 4.11 10.86 -2.32
N VAL A 54 3.26 10.01 -1.76
CA VAL A 54 1.84 10.00 -2.12
C VAL A 54 1.13 11.17 -1.44
N ASP A 55 0.45 11.99 -2.24
CA ASP A 55 -0.34 13.15 -1.79
C ASP A 55 -1.64 13.16 -2.60
N GLU A 56 -2.77 12.82 -1.96
CA GLU A 56 -4.06 12.71 -2.65
C GLU A 56 -4.67 14.06 -3.01
N ASP A 57 -4.29 15.12 -2.31
CA ASP A 57 -4.88 16.44 -2.45
C ASP A 57 -4.12 17.26 -3.51
N ASN A 58 -2.79 17.31 -3.42
CA ASN A 58 -1.94 18.16 -4.23
C ASN A 58 -1.04 17.40 -5.21
N GLY A 59 -0.98 16.06 -5.11
CA GLY A 59 -0.12 15.24 -5.96
C GLY A 59 -0.64 15.08 -7.40
N PHE A 60 0.27 14.75 -8.30
CA PHE A 60 -0.02 14.50 -9.72
C PHE A 60 -0.01 13.01 -10.04
N PRO A 61 -0.89 12.52 -10.94
CA PRO A 61 -1.01 11.10 -11.24
C PRO A 61 0.23 10.57 -11.97
N HIS A 62 1.07 9.86 -11.23
CA HIS A 62 2.30 9.24 -11.72
C HIS A 62 2.20 7.72 -11.72
N ARG A 63 2.85 7.10 -12.70
CA ARG A 63 2.84 5.64 -12.88
C ARG A 63 3.62 4.96 -11.75
N VAL A 64 3.02 3.92 -11.17
CA VAL A 64 3.65 3.10 -10.13
C VAL A 64 3.56 1.61 -10.49
N CYS A 65 4.42 0.78 -9.88
CA CYS A 65 4.31 -0.66 -10.02
C CYS A 65 3.18 -1.20 -9.14
N ASP A 66 2.73 -2.42 -9.45
CA ASP A 66 1.61 -3.04 -8.75
C ASP A 66 1.89 -3.17 -7.24
N THR A 67 3.11 -3.58 -6.86
CA THR A 67 3.52 -3.68 -5.45
C THR A 67 3.45 -2.34 -4.71
N CYS A 68 3.85 -1.25 -5.36
CA CYS A 68 3.75 0.09 -4.76
C CYS A 68 2.30 0.54 -4.62
N PHE A 69 1.47 0.20 -5.60
CA PHE A 69 0.04 0.50 -5.57
C PHE A 69 -0.66 -0.26 -4.44
N GLU A 70 -0.45 -1.59 -4.36
CA GLU A 70 -1.04 -2.46 -3.34
C GLU A 70 -0.65 -2.06 -1.92
N LYS A 71 0.64 -1.79 -1.67
CA LYS A 71 1.11 -1.33 -0.36
C LYS A 71 0.38 -0.06 0.09
N TYR A 72 0.29 0.92 -0.79
CA TYR A 72 -0.41 2.15 -0.48
C TYR A 72 -1.90 1.91 -0.21
N THR A 73 -2.59 1.11 -1.03
CA THR A 73 -4.02 0.85 -0.83
C THR A 73 -4.31 0.04 0.44
N ASP A 74 -3.43 -0.89 0.80
CA ASP A 74 -3.55 -1.65 2.04
C ASP A 74 -3.32 -0.75 3.26
N GLU A 75 -2.31 0.13 3.21
CA GLU A 75 -2.04 1.12 4.28
C GLU A 75 -3.20 2.11 4.47
N GLN A 76 -3.85 2.55 3.39
CA GLN A 76 -5.04 3.41 3.50
C GLN A 76 -6.25 2.69 4.12
N SER A 77 -6.34 1.36 3.98
CA SER A 77 -7.41 0.59 4.61
C SER A 77 -7.22 0.44 6.13
N ASP A 78 -6.01 0.63 6.63
CA ASP A 78 -5.72 0.68 8.07
C ASP A 78 -5.94 2.09 8.65
N SER A 79 -5.70 3.17 7.90
CA SER A 79 -5.91 4.55 8.37
C SER A 79 -7.38 4.95 8.53
N GLU A 80 -8.32 4.28 7.83
CA GLU A 80 -9.76 4.46 8.04
C GLU A 80 -10.31 3.54 9.16
N THR A 81 -9.44 2.77 9.82
CA THR A 81 -9.78 1.96 11.01
C THR A 81 -9.06 2.38 12.29
N GLU A 82 -8.24 3.44 12.26
CA GLU A 82 -7.65 4.01 13.48
C GLU A 82 -8.69 4.61 14.45
N ASP A 83 -9.96 4.72 14.06
CA ASP A 83 -11.06 5.06 14.97
C ASP A 83 -11.89 3.85 15.46
N ILE A 84 -11.72 2.64 14.91
CA ILE A 84 -12.46 1.46 15.42
C ILE A 84 -11.67 0.15 15.28
N LYS A 85 -10.70 -0.09 16.17
CA LYS A 85 -10.56 -1.28 17.06
C LYS A 85 -9.11 -1.48 17.53
N ARG A 86 -8.87 -1.50 18.87
CA ARG A 86 -8.16 -2.59 19.61
C ARG A 86 -7.67 -2.23 21.03
N GLU A 87 -8.56 -1.78 21.91
CA GLU A 87 -8.28 -1.93 23.36
C GLU A 87 -9.14 -3.05 24.00
N HIS A 88 -10.25 -3.50 23.42
CA HIS A 88 -11.04 -4.62 24.01
C HIS A 88 -11.95 -5.36 23.01
N TRP A 89 -11.38 -6.20 22.14
CA TRP A 89 -12.22 -7.17 21.41
C TRP A 89 -11.52 -8.52 21.30
N VAL A 90 -11.94 -9.45 22.16
CA VAL A 90 -11.72 -10.89 21.93
C VAL A 90 -12.89 -11.37 21.09
N ARG A 91 -12.59 -12.01 19.97
CA ARG A 91 -13.60 -12.67 19.14
C ARG A 91 -13.91 -14.03 19.76
N ASP A 92 -14.61 -14.02 20.89
CA ASP A 92 -15.16 -15.22 21.49
C ASP A 92 -16.68 -15.10 21.63
N LYS A 93 -17.40 -16.16 21.24
CA LYS A 93 -18.86 -16.18 21.21
C LYS A 93 -19.50 -16.22 22.61
N ASP A 94 -18.68 -16.34 23.65
CA ASP A 94 -19.13 -16.57 25.03
C ASP A 94 -18.69 -15.49 26.04
N ALA A 95 -18.03 -14.41 25.61
CA ALA A 95 -17.56 -13.37 26.53
C ALA A 95 -18.41 -12.09 26.45
N SER A 96 -19.25 -11.85 27.47
CA SER A 96 -20.13 -10.67 27.59
C SER A 96 -19.60 -9.55 28.51
N ALA A 97 -18.28 -9.44 28.74
CA ALA A 97 -17.75 -8.35 29.57
C ALA A 97 -16.28 -7.99 29.29
N CYS A 98 -15.95 -6.72 29.54
CA CYS A 98 -14.58 -6.19 29.65
C CYS A 98 -13.98 -6.57 31.02
N MET A 99 -12.77 -7.11 31.03
CA MET A 99 -12.08 -7.53 32.27
C MET A 99 -10.95 -6.57 32.70
N ASP A 100 -10.89 -5.35 32.16
CA ASP A 100 -9.87 -4.39 32.56
C ASP A 100 -10.22 -3.74 33.92
N PRO A 101 -9.43 -3.99 34.99
CA PRO A 101 -9.68 -3.46 36.32
C PRO A 101 -9.48 -1.94 36.41
N THR A 102 -8.95 -1.28 35.38
CA THR A 102 -8.71 0.17 35.34
C THR A 102 -9.81 0.97 34.64
N CYS A 103 -10.73 0.30 33.94
CA CYS A 103 -11.67 0.98 33.04
C CYS A 103 -12.78 1.76 33.77
N GLY A 104 -13.09 1.50 35.05
CA GLY A 104 -13.96 2.33 35.89
C GLY A 104 -15.41 2.58 35.41
N LYS A 105 -15.81 2.05 34.24
CA LYS A 105 -17.12 2.27 33.64
C LYS A 105 -18.06 1.12 34.00
N LEU A 106 -19.04 1.41 34.84
CA LEU A 106 -20.16 0.51 35.12
C LEU A 106 -21.04 0.38 33.87
N PHE A 107 -21.28 -0.86 33.45
CA PHE A 107 -22.21 -1.17 32.36
C PHE A 107 -23.63 -0.78 32.77
N HIS A 108 -24.25 0.13 32.02
CA HIS A 108 -25.71 0.25 32.01
C HIS A 108 -26.27 -0.71 30.96
N ILE A 109 -26.77 -1.85 31.42
CA ILE A 109 -27.63 -2.72 30.62
C ILE A 109 -29.00 -2.02 30.56
N LYS A 110 -29.35 -1.41 29.42
CA LYS A 110 -30.74 -1.02 29.18
C LYS A 110 -31.52 -2.30 28.88
N ARG A 111 -32.53 -2.57 29.72
CA ARG A 111 -33.52 -3.63 29.53
C ARG A 111 -34.33 -3.42 28.27
#